data_AF-A0A355GNP7-F1
#
_entry.id   AF-A0A355GNP7-F1
#
_cell.length_a   1.000
_cell.length_b   1.000
_cell.length_c   1.000
_cell.angle_alpha   90.00
_cell.angle_beta   90.00
_cell.angle_gamma   90.00
#
_symmetry.space_group_name_H-M   'P 1'
#
loop_
_entity.id
_entity.type
_entity.pdbx_description
1 polymer ?
#
loop_
_entity_poly.entity_id
_entity_poly.type
_entity_poly.pdbx_seq_one_letter_code
_entity_poly.pdbx_strand_id
1 'polypeptide(L)' 'MQLLVLSAHAKVNLCLDVLKRRPDGYHEVDMILQSIDLVDEVMLEQIGFES' A
#
# COMPACT_ATOMS: atom_id res chain seq x y z
N MET A 1 -17.08 -4.17 -22.62
CA MET A 1 -16.63 -3.81 -21.27
C MET A 1 -15.14 -4.08 -21.19
N GLN A 2 -14.33 -3.07 -20.84
CA GLN A 2 -12.89 -3.22 -20.66
C GLN A 2 -12.63 -3.33 -19.16
N LEU A 3 -12.11 -4.48 -18.73
CA LEU A 3 -11.72 -4.74 -17.34
C LEU A 3 -10.21 -4.57 -17.23
N LEU A 4 -9.75 -3.74 -16.30
CA LEU A 4 -8.34 -3.63 -15.93
C LEU A 4 -8.14 -4.29 -14.57
N VAL A 5 -7.23 -5.26 -14.51
CA VAL A 5 -6.86 -5.95 -13.26
C VAL A 5 -5.44 -5.54 -12.89
N LEU A 6 -5.25 -5.07 -11.65
CA LEU A 6 -3.96 -4.62 -11.11
C LEU A 6 -3.63 -5.41 -9.84
N SER A 7 -2.37 -5.76 -9.64
CA SER A 7 -1.90 -6.39 -8.41
C SER A 7 -1.32 -5.36 -7.45
N ALA A 8 -1.85 -5.29 -6.23
CA ALA A 8 -1.34 -4.46 -5.15
C ALA A 8 -0.55 -5.33 -4.17
N HIS A 9 0.79 -5.26 -4.23
CA HIS A 9 1.66 -6.07 -3.40
C HIS A 9 1.63 -5.66 -1.93
N ALA A 10 1.47 -6.64 -1.05
CA ALA A 10 1.64 -6.48 0.38
C ALA A 10 3.11 -6.22 0.71
N LYS A 11 3.35 -5.64 1.89
CA LYS A 11 4.69 -5.41 2.43
C LYS A 11 4.85 -5.97 3.83
N VAL A 12 6.08 -6.29 4.18
CA VAL A 12 6.51 -6.57 5.55
C VAL A 12 7.67 -5.65 5.93
N ASN A 13 7.75 -5.28 7.20
CA ASN A 13 8.95 -4.63 7.74
C ASN A 13 9.84 -5.73 8.32
N LEU A 14 11.03 -5.95 7.73
CA LEU A 14 11.98 -6.96 8.22
C LEU A 14 12.70 -6.50 9.50
N CYS A 15 12.85 -5.18 9.65
CA CYS A 15 13.16 -4.53 10.91
C CYS A 15 12.35 -3.23 11.03
N LEU A 16 12.10 -2.79 12.26
CA LEU A 16 11.47 -1.52 12.55
C LEU A 16 11.89 -1.05 13.94
N ASP A 17 12.53 0.10 14.00
CA ASP A 17 12.92 0.77 15.23
C ASP A 17 12.18 2.10 15.36
N VAL A 18 11.67 2.37 16.56
CA VAL A 18 11.03 3.65 16.89
C VAL A 18 12.06 4.54 17.57
N LEU A 19 12.48 5.61 16.90
CA LEU A 19 13.58 6.46 17.37
C LEU A 19 13.12 7.49 18.40
N LYS A 20 12.03 8.21 18.11
CA LYS A 20 11.43 9.19 19.04
C LYS A 20 10.02 9.57 18.63
N ARG A 21 9.27 10.09 19.61
CA ARG A 21 7.98 10.75 19.36
C ARG A 21 8.20 12.15 18.80
N ARG A 22 7.40 12.53 17.80
CA ARG A 22 7.40 13.83 17.13
C ARG A 22 6.35 14.77 17.75
N PRO A 23 6.52 16.10 17.62
CA PRO A 23 5.54 17.08 18.13
C PRO A 23 4.15 16.99 17.47
N ASP A 24 4.07 16.44 16.27
CA ASP A 24 2.81 16.23 15.52
C ASP A 24 2.02 14.97 15.96
N GLY A 25 2.51 14.25 16.98
CA GLY A 25 1.85 13.06 17.51
C GLY A 25 2.30 11.74 16.88
N TYR A 26 3.12 11.77 15.82
CA TYR A 26 3.69 10.58 15.19
C TYR A 26 5.03 10.16 15.82
N HIS A 27 5.66 9.13 15.27
CA HIS A 27 7.01 8.72 15.64
C HIS A 27 7.94 8.79 14.43
N GLU A 28 9.19 9.18 14.69
CA GLU A 28 10.29 8.95 13.77
C GLU A 28 10.73 7.48 13.90
N VAL A 29 10.85 6.80 12.77
CA VAL A 29 11.11 5.37 12.68
C VAL A 29 12.19 5.09 11.65
N ASP A 30 13.00 4.07 11.89
CA ASP A 30 13.95 3.50 10.93
C ASP A 30 13.50 2.06 10.61
N MET A 31 13.55 1.65 9.33
CA MET A 31 13.04 0.35 8.92
C MET A 31 13.61 -0.15 7.59
N ILE A 32 13.64 -1.47 7.44
CA ILE A 32 13.83 -2.16 6.15
C ILE A 32 12.47 -2.73 5.72
N LEU A 33 11.95 -2.22 4.61
CA LEU A 33 10.64 -2.55 4.09
C LEU A 33 10.77 -3.37 2.80
N GLN A 34 10.10 -4.51 2.75
CA GLN A 34 10.16 -5.45 1.63
C GLN A 34 8.76 -5.74 1.11
N SER A 35 8.53 -5.52 -0.19
CA SER A 35 7.33 -6.01 -0.87
C SER A 35 7.41 -7.53 -1.06
N ILE A 36 6.29 -8.22 -0.91
CA ILE A 36 6.19 -9.68 -1.05
C ILE A 36 5.18 -10.06 -2.14
N ASP A 37 5.16 -11.34 -2.51
CA ASP A 37 4.30 -11.86 -3.58
C ASP A 37 2.83 -12.06 -3.16
N LEU A 38 2.50 -11.83 -1.90
CA LEU A 38 1.09 -11.74 -1.47
C LEU A 38 0.50 -10.43 -1.98
N VAL A 39 -0.63 -10.51 -2.70
CA VAL A 39 -1.23 -9.35 -3.35
C VAL A 39 -2.74 -9.29 -3.13
N ASP A 40 -3.28 -8.07 -3.15
CA ASP A 40 -4.69 -7.83 -3.44
C ASP A 40 -4.87 -7.63 -4.95
N GLU A 41 -5.93 -8.19 -5.55
CA GLU A 41 -6.30 -7.92 -6.95
C GLU A 41 -7.33 -6.79 -7.01
N VAL A 42 -6.94 -5.66 -7.61
CA VAL A 42 -7.81 -4.51 -7.81
C VAL A 42 -8.38 -4.56 -9.22
N MET A 43 -9.70 -4.77 -9.32
CA MET A 43 -10.42 -4.84 -10.58
C MET A 43 -11.14 -3.52 -10.83
N LEU A 44 -10.87 -2.91 -11.99
CA LEU A 44 -11.48 -1.65 -12.42
C LEU A 44 -12.30 -1.89 -13.67
N GLU A 45 -13.56 -1.48 -13.61
CA GLU A 45 -14.48 -1.50 -14.73
C GLU A 45 -14.85 -0.08 -15.13
N GLN A 46 -14.74 0.24 -16.41
CA GLN A 46 -15.21 1.52 -16.94
C GLN A 46 -16.74 1.52 -16.99
N ILE A 47 -17.36 2.35 -16.15
CA ILE A 47 -18.78 2.69 -16.30
C ILE A 47 -18.92 3.87 -17.28
N GLY A 48 -19.74 3.69 -18.30
CA GLY A 48 -20.12 4.80 -19.19
C GLY A 48 -20.96 5.81 -18.43
N PHE A 49 -20.75 7.10 -18.67
CA PHE A 49 -21.68 8.13 -18.21
C PHE A 49 -22.77 8.29 -19.28
N GLU A 50 -24.01 7.95 -18.94
CA GLU A 50 -25.18 8.36 -19.73
C GLU A 50 -25.67 9.71 -19.18
N SER A 51 -25.72 10.71 -20.06
CA SER A 51 -26.23 12.06 -19.79
C SER A 51 -27.75 12.09 -19.74
#